data_AF-T1B6G5-F1
#
_entry.id   AF-T1B6G5-F1
#
_cell.length_a   1.000
_cell.length_b   1.000
_cell.length_c   1.000
_cell.angle_alpha   90.00
_cell.angle_beta   90.00
_cell.angle_gamma   90.00
#
_symmetry.space_group_name_H-M   'P 1'
#
loop_
_entity.id
_entity.type
_entity.pdbx_description
1 polymer ?
#
loop_
_entity_poly.entity_id
_entity_poly.type
_entity_poly.pdbx_seq_one_letter_code
_entity_poly.pdbx_strand_id
1 'polypeptide(L)' 'MSRTGIAHIFASHNNTLILVTDTTGAETIAKASGGMVVKNDRDESSPYAAMKAADLVSEKLREFEITDLIIRVRAPGGN' A
#
# COMPACT_ATOMS: atom_id res chain seq x y z
N MET A 1 1.90 23.88 2.70
CA MET A 1 2.03 23.17 1.41
C MET A 1 1.67 21.73 1.69
N SER A 2 0.68 21.16 1.00
CA SER A 2 0.41 19.73 1.09
C SER A 2 1.53 18.95 0.41
N ARG A 3 2.06 17.92 1.07
CA ARG A 3 2.94 16.94 0.40
C ARG A 3 2.07 15.83 -0.14
N THR A 4 2.15 15.63 -1.45
CA THR A 4 1.36 14.62 -2.16
C THR A 4 2.24 13.41 -2.48
N GLY A 5 1.77 12.20 -2.17
CA GLY A 5 2.37 10.94 -2.58
C GLY A 5 1.47 10.16 -3.55
N ILE A 6 2.02 9.10 -4.16
CA ILE A 6 1.25 8.17 -4.99
C ILE A 6 1.17 6.83 -4.28
N ALA A 7 -0.04 6.38 -3.96
CA ALA A 7 -0.29 5.07 -3.37
C ALA A 7 -0.65 4.06 -4.47
N HIS A 8 0.28 3.17 -4.80
CA HIS A 8 0.08 2.04 -5.70
C HIS A 8 -0.45 0.85 -4.91
N ILE A 9 -1.68 0.45 -5.19
CA ILE A 9 -2.35 -0.67 -4.56
C ILE A 9 -2.45 -1.79 -5.58
N PHE A 10 -1.70 -2.87 -5.37
CA PHE A 10 -1.81 -4.08 -6.16
C PHE A 10 -2.68 -5.09 -5.43
N ALA A 11 -3.89 -5.30 -5.94
CA ALA A 11 -4.85 -6.23 -5.39
C ALA A 11 -4.88 -7.50 -6.24
N SER A 12 -4.50 -8.63 -5.65
CA SER A 12 -4.53 -9.95 -6.29
C SER A 12 -5.34 -10.95 -5.46
N HIS A 13 -5.61 -12.12 -6.03
CA HIS A 13 -6.26 -13.22 -5.30
C HIS A 13 -5.43 -13.75 -4.12
N ASN A 14 -4.12 -13.53 -4.16
CA ASN A 14 -3.18 -14.11 -3.20
C ASN A 14 -2.75 -13.10 -2.14
N ASN A 15 -2.63 -11.82 -2.49
CA ASN A 15 -2.12 -10.79 -1.57
C ASN A 15 -2.56 -9.39 -2.01
N THR A 16 -2.57 -8.46 -1.07
CA THR A 16 -2.70 -7.02 -1.31
C THR A 16 -1.38 -6.33 -0.98
N LEU A 17 -0.78 -5.65 -1.96
CA LEU A 17 0.45 -4.89 -1.78
C LEU A 17 0.11 -3.40 -1.83
N ILE A 18 0.61 -2.64 -0.85
CA ILE A 18 0.50 -1.19 -0.78
C ILE A 18 1.91 -0.62 -0.84
N LEU A 19 2.19 0.13 -1.90
CA LEU A 19 3.46 0.84 -2.10
C LEU A 19 3.16 2.32 -2.26
N VAL A 20 3.77 3.16 -1.43
CA VAL A 20 3.64 4.61 -1.55
C VAL A 20 4.96 5.20 -1.99
N THR A 21 4.90 5.99 -3.06
CA THR A 21 6.05 6.67 -3.65
C THR A 21 5.88 8.18 -3.62
N ASP A 22 6.95 8.89 -3.93
CA ASP A 22 6.89 10.28 -4.31
C ASP A 22 6.10 10.49 -5.63
N THR A 23 5.92 11.75 -6.06
CA THR A 23 5.16 12.08 -7.27
C THR A 23 5.84 11.64 -8.55
N THR A 24 7.17 11.48 -8.56
CA THR A 24 7.91 10.94 -9.72
C THR A 24 7.77 9.41 -9.82
N GLY A 25 7.54 8.74 -8.70
CA GLY A 25 7.45 7.28 -8.61
C GLY A 25 8.81 6.59 -8.48
N ALA A 26 9.90 7.35 -8.34
CA ALA A 26 11.25 6.81 -8.24
C ALA A 26 11.66 6.48 -6.80
N GLU A 27 11.13 7.21 -5.81
CA GLU A 27 11.47 7.03 -4.41
C GLU A 27 10.33 6.38 -3.63
N THR A 28 10.65 5.32 -2.86
CA THR A 28 9.68 4.62 -2.02
C THR A 28 9.66 5.22 -0.62
N ILE A 29 8.49 5.61 -0.17
CA ILE A 29 8.29 6.26 1.13
C ILE A 29 7.81 5.23 2.16
N ALA A 30 6.82 4.42 1.78
CA ALA A 30 6.27 3.38 2.63
C ALA A 30 5.86 2.16 1.81
N LYS A 31 5.94 0.99 2.43
CA LYS A 31 5.43 -0.26 1.87
C LYS A 31 4.86 -1.14 2.97
N ALA A 32 3.77 -1.84 2.65
CA ALA A 32 3.22 -2.93 3.44
C ALA A 32 2.48 -3.92 2.53
N SER A 33 2.34 -5.15 2.98
CA SER A 33 1.53 -6.17 2.32
C SER A 33 0.62 -6.87 3.31
N GLY A 34 -0.41 -7.56 2.81
CA GLY A 34 -1.23 -8.44 3.63
C GLY A 34 -0.39 -9.49 4.35
N GLY A 35 0.55 -10.13 3.65
CA GLY A 35 1.49 -11.10 4.24
C GLY A 35 2.44 -10.55 5.31
N MET A 36 2.63 -9.24 5.41
CA MET A 36 3.41 -8.66 6.52
C MET A 36 2.62 -8.58 7.82
N VAL A 37 1.28 -8.57 7.76
CA VAL A 37 0.40 -8.38 8.93
C VAL A 37 -0.26 -9.67 9.41
N VAL A 38 -0.43 -10.67 8.53
CA VAL A 38 -0.94 -11.99 8.90
C VAL A 38 0.16 -13.03 8.89
N LYS A 39 -0.02 -14.11 9.65
CA LYS A 39 0.95 -15.23 9.72
C LYS A 39 0.65 -16.36 8.74
N ASN A 40 -0.52 -16.36 8.12
CA ASN A 40 -1.03 -17.48 7.36
C ASN A 40 -1.28 -17.06 5.92
N ASP A 41 -0.68 -17.78 4.98
CA ASP A 41 -0.64 -17.42 3.55
C ASP A 41 -2.04 -17.26 2.95
N ARG A 42 -3.02 -18.04 3.42
CA ARG A 42 -4.41 -17.97 2.94
C ARG A 42 -5.12 -16.67 3.32
N ASP A 43 -4.64 -15.98 4.36
CA ASP A 43 -5.28 -14.79 4.91
C ASP A 43 -4.70 -13.49 4.31
N GLU A 44 -3.67 -13.59 3.45
CA GLU A 44 -2.95 -12.45 2.86
C GLU A 44 -3.81 -11.58 1.93
N SER A 45 -4.77 -12.18 1.23
CA SER A 45 -5.72 -11.46 0.37
C SER A 45 -6.97 -11.00 1.10
N SER A 46 -7.08 -11.27 2.41
CA SER A 46 -8.27 -10.90 3.17
C SER A 46 -8.41 -9.38 3.29
N PRO A 47 -9.65 -8.85 3.29
CA PRO A 47 -9.90 -7.43 3.54
C PRO A 47 -9.32 -6.96 4.89
N TYR A 48 -9.30 -7.85 5.89
CA TYR A 48 -8.71 -7.57 7.20
C TYR A 48 -7.20 -7.30 7.11
N ALA A 49 -6.47 -8.17 6.39
CA ALA A 49 -5.03 -7.99 6.18
C ALA A 49 -4.75 -6.69 5.39
N ALA A 50 -5.55 -6.38 4.38
CA ALA A 50 -5.42 -5.13 3.61
C ALA A 50 -5.61 -3.88 4.49
N MET A 51 -6.61 -3.87 5.36
CA MET A 51 -6.83 -2.75 6.29
C MET A 51 -5.66 -2.57 7.27
N LYS A 52 -5.14 -3.67 7.83
CA LYS A 52 -3.98 -3.58 8.72
C LYS A 52 -2.70 -3.14 8.03
N ALA A 53 -2.49 -3.57 6.79
CA ALA A 53 -1.38 -3.07 5.98
C ALA A 53 -1.53 -1.56 5.69
N ALA A 54 -2.76 -1.08 5.45
CA ALA A 54 -3.03 0.34 5.24
C ALA A 54 -2.79 1.18 6.50
N ASP A 55 -3.14 0.69 7.68
CA ASP A 55 -2.83 1.35 8.96
C ASP A 55 -1.32 1.59 9.13
N LEU A 56 -0.51 0.54 8.89
CA LEU A 56 0.97 0.63 8.98
C LEU A 56 1.56 1.63 7.99
N VAL A 57 1.00 1.71 6.78
CA VAL A 57 1.44 2.69 5.77
C VAL A 57 1.03 4.09 6.20
N SER A 58 -0.19 4.28 6.69
CA SER A 58 -0.71 5.57 7.18
C SER A 58 0.15 6.15 8.30
N GLU A 59 0.58 5.32 9.25
CA GLU A 59 1.49 5.73 10.33
C GLU A 59 2.82 6.24 9.77
N LYS A 60 3.45 5.49 8.86
CA LYS A 60 4.70 5.93 8.20
C LYS A 60 4.52 7.22 7.42
N LEU A 61 3.43 7.38 6.69
CA LEU A 61 3.19 8.60 5.91
C LEU A 61 3.06 9.85 6.77
N ARG A 62 2.54 9.72 7.99
CA ARG A 62 2.47 10.82 8.96
C ARG A 62 3.88 11.27 9.39
N GLU A 63 4.82 10.35 9.54
CA GLU A 63 6.22 10.67 9.87
C GLU A 63 6.90 11.47 8.74
N PHE A 64 6.52 11.23 7.48
CA PHE A 64 7.03 11.95 6.31
C PHE A 64 6.23 13.20 5.92
N GLU A 65 5.26 13.60 6.76
CA GLU A 65 4.38 14.76 6.56
C GLU A 65 3.58 14.71 5.24
N ILE A 66 3.23 13.51 4.76
CA ILE A 66 2.37 13.35 3.58
C ILE A 66 0.91 13.51 3.99
N THR A 67 0.25 14.49 3.37
CA THR A 67 -1.14 14.84 3.67
C THR A 67 -2.11 14.35 2.61
N ASP A 68 -1.65 14.23 1.36
CA ASP A 68 -2.47 13.94 0.21
C ASP A 68 -1.93 12.74 -0.55
N LEU A 69 -2.83 11.88 -1.05
CA LEU A 69 -2.46 10.67 -1.78
C LEU A 69 -3.25 10.56 -3.08
N ILE A 70 -2.54 10.28 -4.17
CA ILE A 70 -3.14 9.84 -5.43
C ILE A 70 -3.17 8.31 -5.40
N ILE A 71 -4.37 7.73 -5.46
CA ILE A 71 -4.54 6.27 -5.40
C ILE A 71 -4.51 5.68 -6.81
N ARG A 72 -3.64 4.70 -7.04
CA ARG A 72 -3.54 3.91 -8.26
C ARG A 72 -3.75 2.44 -7.95
N VAL A 73 -4.89 1.89 -8.35
CA VAL A 73 -5.23 0.49 -8.11
C VAL A 73 -4.91 -0.35 -9.34
N ARG A 74 -4.31 -1.54 -9.13
CA ARG A 74 -3.95 -2.49 -10.18
C ARG A 74 -4.33 -3.92 -9.79
N ALA A 75 -4.86 -4.66 -10.75
CA ALA A 75 -5.07 -6.11 -10.66
C ALA A 75 -3.88 -6.88 -11.28
N PRO A 76 -3.83 -8.22 -11.23
CA PRO A 76 -2.72 -9.03 -11.78
C PRO A 76 -2.43 -8.82 -13.28
N GLY A 77 -3.33 -8.16 -14.01
CA GLY A 77 -3.23 -8.00 -15.47
C GLY A 77 -3.74 -9.24 -16.20
N GLY A 78 -3.87 -9.11 -17.53
CA GLY A 78 -4.09 -10.24 -18.42
C GLY A 78 -2.75 -10.78 -18.95
N ASN A 79 -2.74 -12.04 -19.40
CA ASN A 79 -1.61 -12.65 -20.11
C ASN A 79 -1.50 -12.13 -21.54
#